data_AF-A0A847XR96-F1
#
_entry.id   AF-A0A847XR96-F1
#
_cell.length_a   1.000
_cell.length_b   1.000
_cell.length_c   1.000
_cell.angle_alpha   90.00
_cell.angle_beta   90.00
_cell.angle_gamma   90.00
#
_symmetry.space_group_name_H-M   'P 1'
#
loop_
_entity.id
_entity.type
_entity.pdbx_description
1 polymer ?
#
loop_
_entity_poly.entity_id
_entity_poly.type
_entity_poly.pdbx_seq_one_letter_code
_entity_poly.pdbx_strand_id
1 'polypeptide(L)'
;PADMIIVTHPLFRDYADKIAGIHYNNSGLVSQVVSPDEIYNEFSGGIPDLVAIRNYLRMKYIRQSGTDHPLKYLLLFGDGSFENKTRPPLNPNFIPTYQSQNSNVVVSSFTSDDFFGLLEDGEGEAEGTVDIGIGRLPVSDTLQAGIMFRKIRDYLGPGNTGNWKNNICIIADDEDGNTHINDAEGLAKILEDSVPSLNINKIYLDAFKQVTTANGQSYPEVTTAINNQIKAGTLIVNYIGHGNENGLAHERVVKKEDIKSWNNSGRLPLFIVATCEFSRFDDIDINIITKEMSGRTSAGEMVLLNENGGAIALMSTTRLSYSTPNYYLNRNILDFAFDRDSTGKPLRLGDIMRMAKNNSGSGINKRNFSLLGDPALRLAYPWRGKVVTDSVNNIFVTEGTDTLKALSRITISGHLEDNSGNILDGVNGTLSSVVFDKKTTIKTFANDGGLPYSFKLRNNILFNGKTTVSSGKFSFTFIVPRDIDYSYGQGKISYYAENNDMEINGHFSEITVGGFARITEADTSGPDIRLFINDTLFRNGGITDRNPRLLAIIEDKGGIN
;
A
#
# COMPACT_ATOMS: atom_id res chain seq x y z
N PRO A 1 14.63 -9.27 -27.72
CA PRO A 1 13.96 -8.08 -27.13
C PRO A 1 13.48 -8.43 -25.72
N ALA A 2 13.46 -7.48 -24.80
CA ALA A 2 13.04 -7.67 -23.42
C ALA A 2 12.28 -6.43 -22.96
N ASP A 3 11.10 -6.65 -22.38
CA ASP A 3 10.25 -5.60 -21.82
C ASP A 3 10.84 -5.04 -20.52
N MET A 4 11.58 -5.88 -19.78
CA MET A 4 12.24 -5.50 -18.53
C MET A 4 13.72 -5.91 -18.54
N ILE A 5 14.58 -5.01 -18.05
CA ILE A 5 15.95 -5.34 -17.70
C ILE A 5 16.03 -5.49 -16.17
N ILE A 6 16.60 -6.59 -15.70
CA ILE A 6 16.96 -6.76 -14.28
C ILE A 6 18.47 -6.66 -14.17
N VAL A 7 18.98 -5.58 -13.56
CA VAL A 7 20.42 -5.42 -13.28
C VAL A 7 20.67 -5.91 -11.86
N THR A 8 21.52 -6.93 -11.71
CA THR A 8 21.72 -7.59 -10.41
C THR A 8 23.15 -8.04 -10.20
N HIS A 9 23.64 -7.96 -8.96
CA HIS A 9 24.92 -8.54 -8.61
C HIS A 9 24.88 -10.08 -8.70
N PRO A 10 25.95 -10.78 -9.13
CA PRO A 10 25.96 -12.24 -9.26
C PRO A 10 25.46 -13.00 -8.02
N LEU A 11 25.69 -12.45 -6.82
CA LEU A 11 25.19 -12.99 -5.54
C LEU A 11 23.67 -13.18 -5.49
N PHE A 12 22.89 -12.36 -6.20
CA PHE A 12 21.43 -12.37 -6.17
C PHE A 12 20.80 -12.93 -7.46
N ARG A 13 21.63 -13.38 -8.41
CA ARG A 13 21.21 -13.78 -9.76
C ARG A 13 20.11 -14.84 -9.77
N ASP A 14 20.24 -15.87 -8.94
CA ASP A 14 19.24 -16.95 -8.84
C ASP A 14 17.85 -16.43 -8.44
N TYR A 15 17.79 -15.40 -7.60
CA TYR A 15 16.51 -14.78 -7.22
C TYR A 15 15.98 -13.89 -8.34
N ALA A 16 16.87 -13.17 -9.05
CA ALA A 16 16.51 -12.33 -10.18
C ALA A 16 15.89 -13.17 -11.33
N ASP A 17 16.49 -14.31 -11.65
CA ASP A 17 15.98 -15.23 -12.67
C ASP A 17 14.62 -15.83 -12.26
N LYS A 18 14.41 -16.09 -10.96
CA LYS A 18 13.09 -16.52 -10.45
C LYS A 18 12.04 -15.41 -10.55
N ILE A 19 12.38 -14.16 -10.24
CA ILE A 19 11.47 -13.00 -10.42
C ILE A 19 11.10 -12.84 -11.90
N ALA A 20 12.08 -12.92 -12.80
CA ALA A 20 11.86 -12.90 -14.24
C ALA A 20 10.89 -14.00 -14.69
N GLY A 21 11.08 -15.24 -14.20
CA GLY A 21 10.20 -16.37 -14.51
C GLY A 21 8.77 -16.19 -14.01
N ILE A 22 8.58 -15.59 -12.83
CA ILE A 22 7.24 -15.30 -12.29
C ILE A 22 6.49 -14.31 -13.18
N HIS A 23 7.15 -13.25 -13.66
CA HIS A 23 6.52 -12.26 -14.53
C HIS A 23 6.18 -12.81 -15.91
N TYR A 24 7.03 -13.66 -16.46
CA TYR A 24 6.77 -14.38 -17.69
C TYR A 24 5.53 -15.28 -17.55
N ASN A 25 5.47 -16.11 -16.49
CA ASN A 25 4.36 -17.02 -16.26
C ASN A 25 3.03 -16.30 -15.98
N ASN A 26 3.06 -15.19 -15.25
CA ASN A 26 1.83 -14.46 -14.88
C ASN A 26 1.31 -13.51 -15.96
N SER A 27 2.21 -12.92 -16.78
CA SER A 27 1.84 -11.82 -17.67
C SER A 27 2.48 -11.84 -19.05
N GLY A 28 3.32 -12.83 -19.34
CA GLY A 28 4.10 -12.90 -20.58
C GLY A 28 5.22 -11.87 -20.68
N LEU A 29 5.53 -11.15 -19.58
CA LEU A 29 6.53 -10.09 -19.57
C LEU A 29 7.94 -10.69 -19.70
N VAL A 30 8.64 -10.36 -20.77
CA VAL A 30 9.95 -10.91 -21.09
C VAL A 30 11.02 -10.08 -20.40
N SER A 31 11.82 -10.72 -19.55
CA SER A 31 12.91 -10.06 -18.82
C SER A 31 14.27 -10.52 -19.30
N GLN A 32 15.24 -9.62 -19.36
CA GLN A 32 16.65 -9.94 -19.52
C GLN A 32 17.38 -9.59 -18.22
N VAL A 33 17.96 -10.59 -17.58
CA VAL A 33 18.75 -10.40 -16.36
C VAL A 33 20.22 -10.26 -16.75
N VAL A 34 20.89 -9.24 -16.21
CA VAL A 34 22.30 -8.90 -16.50
C VAL A 34 23.01 -8.41 -15.23
N SER A 35 24.32 -8.59 -15.17
CA SER A 35 25.17 -8.04 -14.12
C SER A 35 25.78 -6.70 -14.52
N PRO A 36 26.17 -5.85 -13.55
CA PRO A 36 26.90 -4.61 -13.86
C PRO A 36 28.19 -4.87 -14.65
N ASP A 37 28.97 -5.89 -14.31
CA ASP A 37 30.24 -6.19 -15.00
C ASP A 37 30.02 -6.60 -16.47
N GLU A 38 28.95 -7.35 -16.79
CA GLU A 38 28.58 -7.64 -18.19
C GLU A 38 28.28 -6.36 -18.98
N ILE A 39 27.64 -5.37 -18.35
CA ILE A 39 27.38 -4.07 -18.97
C ILE A 39 28.67 -3.27 -19.10
N TYR A 40 29.50 -3.22 -18.06
CA TYR A 40 30.75 -2.43 -18.06
C TYR A 40 31.70 -2.89 -19.18
N ASN A 41 31.83 -4.20 -19.39
CA ASN A 41 32.67 -4.76 -20.44
C ASN A 41 32.31 -4.20 -21.84
N GLU A 42 31.03 -3.95 -22.10
CA GLU A 42 30.54 -3.50 -23.41
C GLU A 42 30.41 -1.97 -23.52
N PHE A 43 30.12 -1.28 -22.42
CA PHE A 43 29.74 0.15 -22.44
C PHE A 43 30.73 1.10 -21.76
N SER A 44 31.75 0.58 -21.07
CA SER A 44 32.81 1.37 -20.42
C SER A 44 34.20 0.70 -20.46
N GLY A 45 34.37 -0.35 -21.27
CA GLY A 45 35.64 -1.07 -21.38
C GLY A 45 36.05 -1.81 -20.09
N GLY A 46 35.07 -2.24 -19.29
CA GLY A 46 35.25 -2.94 -18.02
C GLY A 46 35.42 -2.03 -16.80
N ILE A 47 35.38 -0.70 -16.97
CA ILE A 47 35.50 0.26 -15.88
C ILE A 47 34.12 0.44 -15.21
N PRO A 48 33.99 0.29 -13.89
CA PRO A 48 32.75 0.59 -13.19
C PRO A 48 32.28 2.01 -13.44
N ASP A 49 31.13 2.15 -14.11
CA ASP A 49 30.55 3.44 -14.45
C ASP A 49 29.02 3.31 -14.53
N LEU A 50 28.32 4.11 -13.73
CA LEU A 50 26.86 4.17 -13.77
C LEU A 50 26.32 4.63 -15.14
N VAL A 51 27.11 5.41 -15.90
CA VAL A 51 26.75 5.86 -17.24
C VAL A 51 26.72 4.69 -18.21
N ALA A 52 27.52 3.65 -17.99
CA ALA A 52 27.49 2.43 -18.79
C ALA A 52 26.12 1.72 -18.69
N ILE A 53 25.54 1.67 -17.48
CA ILE A 53 24.20 1.12 -17.25
C ILE A 53 23.15 1.92 -18.01
N ARG A 54 23.18 3.25 -17.91
CA ARG A 54 22.28 4.13 -18.67
C ARG A 54 22.46 3.95 -20.18
N ASN A 55 23.68 3.90 -20.68
CA ASN A 55 23.97 3.74 -22.12
C ASN A 55 23.46 2.40 -22.66
N TYR A 56 23.59 1.33 -21.89
CA TYR A 56 23.01 0.03 -22.22
C TYR A 56 21.48 0.10 -22.33
N LEU A 57 20.82 0.73 -21.35
CA LEU A 57 19.37 0.91 -21.34
C LEU A 57 18.91 1.80 -22.50
N ARG A 58 19.62 2.90 -22.78
CA ARG A 58 19.34 3.79 -23.91
C ARG A 58 19.46 3.06 -25.25
N MET A 59 20.51 2.25 -25.43
CA MET A 59 20.67 1.41 -26.63
C MET A 59 19.48 0.46 -26.80
N LYS A 60 19.06 -0.19 -25.71
CA LYS A 60 17.91 -1.09 -25.70
C LYS A 60 16.59 -0.36 -25.99
N TYR A 61 16.36 0.80 -25.39
CA TYR A 61 15.19 1.66 -25.61
C TYR A 61 15.05 2.06 -27.08
N ILE A 62 16.11 2.62 -27.67
CA ILE A 62 16.10 3.06 -29.07
C ILE A 62 15.90 1.87 -30.03
N ARG A 63 16.64 0.77 -29.85
CA ARG A 63 16.56 -0.39 -30.75
C ARG A 63 15.25 -1.16 -30.65
N GLN A 64 14.54 -1.06 -29.53
CA GLN A 64 13.27 -1.75 -29.29
C GLN A 64 12.05 -0.85 -29.46
N SER A 65 12.26 0.44 -29.72
CA SER A 65 11.19 1.38 -30.06
C SER A 65 10.41 0.88 -31.29
N GLY A 66 9.08 0.88 -31.21
CA GLY A 66 8.19 0.39 -32.27
C GLY A 66 8.16 -1.13 -32.46
N THR A 67 8.82 -1.91 -31.60
CA THR A 67 8.72 -3.38 -31.61
C THR A 67 7.59 -3.87 -30.69
N ASP A 68 7.22 -5.15 -30.78
CA ASP A 68 6.23 -5.77 -29.88
C ASP A 68 6.69 -5.86 -28.41
N HIS A 69 8.00 -5.70 -28.18
CA HIS A 69 8.64 -5.72 -26.86
C HIS A 69 9.45 -4.45 -26.62
N PRO A 70 8.82 -3.27 -26.55
CA PRO A 70 9.54 -2.05 -26.22
C PRO A 70 10.05 -2.15 -24.78
N LEU A 71 11.23 -1.60 -24.50
CA LEU A 71 11.75 -1.55 -23.13
C LEU A 71 10.81 -0.69 -22.27
N LYS A 72 10.25 -1.28 -21.21
CA LYS A 72 9.28 -0.62 -20.32
C LYS A 72 9.79 -0.49 -18.89
N TYR A 73 10.62 -1.42 -18.42
CA TYR A 73 10.97 -1.48 -17.00
C TYR A 73 12.45 -1.75 -16.74
N LEU A 74 12.94 -1.19 -15.63
CA LEU A 74 14.25 -1.47 -15.04
C LEU A 74 14.06 -1.88 -13.58
N LEU A 75 14.51 -3.08 -13.24
CA LEU A 75 14.63 -3.54 -11.86
C LEU A 75 16.11 -3.55 -11.44
N LEU A 76 16.46 -2.72 -10.48
CA LEU A 76 17.78 -2.70 -9.85
C LEU A 76 17.74 -3.62 -8.63
N PHE A 77 18.37 -4.79 -8.71
CA PHE A 77 18.32 -5.80 -7.66
C PHE A 77 19.66 -5.89 -6.92
N GLY A 78 19.76 -5.04 -5.89
CA GLY A 78 20.90 -4.86 -5.02
C GLY A 78 20.88 -3.48 -4.37
N ASP A 79 21.46 -3.41 -3.18
CA ASP A 79 21.58 -2.17 -2.41
C ASP A 79 22.55 -1.15 -3.04
N GLY A 80 22.47 0.10 -2.60
CA GLY A 80 23.27 1.22 -3.10
C GLY A 80 24.18 1.82 -2.03
N SER A 81 25.05 2.75 -2.44
CA SER A 81 25.85 3.54 -1.52
C SER A 81 26.13 4.92 -2.08
N PHE A 82 26.22 5.94 -1.21
CA PHE A 82 26.77 7.24 -1.61
C PHE A 82 28.28 7.14 -1.93
N GLU A 83 28.99 6.09 -1.50
CA GLU A 83 30.37 5.81 -1.89
C GLU A 83 30.38 4.78 -3.03
N ASN A 84 30.39 5.23 -4.28
CA ASN A 84 30.22 4.34 -5.42
C ASN A 84 31.50 3.57 -5.85
N LYS A 85 32.68 3.90 -5.30
CA LYS A 85 33.96 3.37 -5.81
C LYS A 85 34.32 2.02 -5.20
N THR A 86 33.94 1.80 -3.95
CA THR A 86 34.23 0.57 -3.23
C THR A 86 33.19 -0.49 -3.58
N ARG A 87 33.64 -1.66 -4.04
CA ARG A 87 32.76 -2.77 -4.41
C ARG A 87 32.40 -3.64 -3.19
N PRO A 88 31.29 -4.41 -3.26
CA PRO A 88 31.00 -5.46 -2.29
C PRO A 88 32.14 -6.50 -2.20
N PRO A 89 32.37 -7.12 -1.03
CA PRO A 89 31.59 -6.99 0.21
C PRO A 89 32.07 -5.84 1.13
N LEU A 90 33.06 -5.04 0.72
CA LEU A 90 33.63 -3.98 1.56
C LEU A 90 32.71 -2.76 1.70
N ASN A 91 31.68 -2.67 0.85
CA ASN A 91 30.65 -1.64 0.84
C ASN A 91 29.35 -2.30 0.31
N PRO A 92 28.17 -2.03 0.89
CA PRO A 92 26.88 -2.52 0.39
C PRO A 92 26.47 -1.98 -1.00
N ASN A 93 27.39 -1.41 -1.79
CA ASN A 93 27.12 -0.92 -3.14
C ASN A 93 27.03 -2.02 -4.19
N PHE A 94 25.98 -2.84 -4.16
CA PHE A 94 25.77 -3.91 -5.13
C PHE A 94 25.38 -3.41 -6.51
N ILE A 95 24.62 -2.30 -6.56
CA ILE A 95 24.22 -1.62 -7.79
C ILE A 95 24.40 -0.11 -7.59
N PRO A 96 25.26 0.56 -8.38
CA PRO A 96 25.58 1.97 -8.15
C PRO A 96 24.35 2.86 -8.25
N THR A 97 24.41 3.98 -7.55
CA THR A 97 23.37 5.02 -7.56
C THR A 97 23.84 6.25 -8.32
N TYR A 98 22.93 7.00 -8.93
CA TYR A 98 23.26 8.35 -9.39
C TYR A 98 23.13 9.35 -8.25
N GLN A 99 24.15 10.19 -8.09
CA GLN A 99 24.19 11.27 -7.11
C GLN A 99 24.31 12.60 -7.85
N SER A 100 23.55 13.59 -7.40
CA SER A 100 23.58 14.94 -7.95
C SER A 100 24.97 15.59 -7.86
N GLN A 101 25.29 16.50 -8.78
CA GLN A 101 26.55 17.23 -8.70
C GLN A 101 26.63 18.13 -7.46
N ASN A 102 25.49 18.67 -7.01
CA ASN A 102 25.41 19.43 -5.76
C ASN A 102 25.51 18.50 -4.55
N SER A 103 26.60 18.61 -3.80
CA SER A 103 26.85 17.84 -2.57
C SER A 103 26.90 18.70 -1.30
N ASN A 104 26.83 20.04 -1.43
CA ASN A 104 27.09 20.96 -0.32
C ASN A 104 25.81 21.60 0.24
N VAL A 105 24.73 21.60 -0.55
CA VAL A 105 23.42 22.08 -0.11
C VAL A 105 22.50 20.89 0.05
N VAL A 106 22.33 20.42 1.29
CA VAL A 106 21.63 19.16 1.62
C VAL A 106 20.26 19.07 0.95
N VAL A 107 19.47 20.15 1.04
CA VAL A 107 18.11 20.23 0.45
C VAL A 107 18.06 20.22 -1.08
N SER A 108 19.20 20.43 -1.74
CA SER A 108 19.33 20.42 -3.19
C SER A 108 20.17 19.25 -3.70
N SER A 109 20.67 18.40 -2.79
CA SER A 109 21.35 17.15 -3.11
C SER A 109 20.33 16.01 -3.22
N PHE A 110 20.58 15.07 -4.13
CA PHE A 110 19.72 13.92 -4.30
C PHE A 110 20.50 12.67 -4.72
N THR A 111 19.95 11.53 -4.33
CA THR A 111 20.27 10.22 -4.91
C THR A 111 19.03 9.72 -5.64
N SER A 112 19.17 9.35 -6.92
CA SER A 112 18.03 8.94 -7.74
C SER A 112 18.37 7.85 -8.74
N ASP A 113 17.50 6.86 -8.84
CA ASP A 113 17.58 5.87 -9.92
C ASP A 113 16.98 6.38 -11.24
N ASP A 114 16.31 7.55 -11.23
CA ASP A 114 15.70 8.15 -12.43
C ASP A 114 16.70 8.35 -13.56
N PHE A 115 17.96 8.64 -13.23
CA PHE A 115 19.04 8.82 -14.19
C PHE A 115 19.12 7.65 -15.19
N PHE A 116 18.84 6.42 -14.75
CA PHE A 116 18.89 5.24 -15.60
C PHE A 116 17.71 5.15 -16.59
N GLY A 117 16.65 5.93 -16.40
CA GLY A 117 15.49 6.00 -17.28
C GLY A 117 15.28 7.35 -17.95
N LEU A 118 16.24 8.28 -17.88
CA LEU A 118 16.31 9.47 -18.72
C LEU A 118 17.04 9.08 -20.02
N LEU A 119 16.34 8.64 -21.06
CA LEU A 119 16.92 7.95 -22.21
C LEU A 119 16.89 8.77 -23.50
N GLU A 120 16.20 9.92 -23.52
CA GLU A 120 16.16 10.81 -24.68
C GLU A 120 17.40 11.71 -24.79
N ASP A 121 17.53 12.38 -25.94
CA ASP A 121 18.65 13.28 -26.21
C ASP A 121 18.55 14.56 -25.37
N GLY A 122 19.65 14.94 -24.72
CA GLY A 122 19.72 16.15 -23.89
C GLY A 122 19.22 15.96 -22.45
N GLU A 123 18.77 14.78 -22.06
CA GLU A 123 18.35 14.48 -20.70
C GLU A 123 19.50 13.99 -19.81
N GLY A 124 19.39 14.25 -18.50
CA GLY A 124 20.38 13.84 -17.50
C GLY A 124 20.27 14.62 -16.20
N GLU A 125 20.97 14.15 -15.16
CA GLU A 125 20.90 14.70 -13.80
C GLU A 125 19.46 14.84 -13.28
N ALA A 126 18.91 16.05 -13.24
CA ALA A 126 17.55 16.33 -12.80
C ALA A 126 16.60 16.61 -13.97
N GLU A 127 17.12 16.87 -15.18
CA GLU A 127 16.38 17.35 -16.33
C GLU A 127 15.91 16.21 -17.24
N GLY A 128 14.68 16.34 -17.76
CA GLY A 128 14.05 15.35 -18.62
C GLY A 128 12.85 14.62 -18.00
N THR A 129 12.21 13.80 -18.82
CA THR A 129 11.11 12.90 -18.46
C THR A 129 11.63 11.48 -18.27
N VAL A 130 11.09 10.76 -17.30
CA VAL A 130 11.45 9.36 -17.11
C VAL A 130 10.71 8.53 -18.17
N ASP A 131 11.45 7.78 -18.99
CA ASP A 131 10.92 7.03 -20.14
C ASP A 131 10.42 5.64 -19.78
N ILE A 132 11.01 5.01 -18.76
CA ILE A 132 10.72 3.64 -18.33
C ILE A 132 10.39 3.57 -16.83
N GLY A 133 9.60 2.59 -16.42
CA GLY A 133 9.31 2.36 -15.00
C GLY A 133 10.52 1.77 -14.29
N ILE A 134 11.01 2.43 -13.24
CA ILE A 134 12.20 2.00 -12.50
C ILE A 134 11.79 1.59 -11.08
N GLY A 135 12.34 0.47 -10.60
CA GLY A 135 12.24 0.08 -9.19
C GLY A 135 13.53 -0.54 -8.68
N ARG A 136 13.77 -0.44 -7.38
CA ARG A 136 14.94 -1.00 -6.70
C ARG A 136 14.53 -1.98 -5.60
N LEU A 137 15.20 -3.12 -5.53
CA LEU A 137 15.18 -4.02 -4.36
C LEU A 137 16.52 -3.84 -3.63
N PRO A 138 16.58 -3.00 -2.58
CA PRO A 138 17.81 -2.69 -1.85
C PRO A 138 18.15 -3.86 -0.92
N VAL A 139 18.79 -4.88 -1.48
CA VAL A 139 19.23 -6.08 -0.74
C VAL A 139 20.75 -6.10 -0.66
N SER A 140 21.24 -6.39 0.53
CA SER A 140 22.66 -6.46 0.87
C SER A 140 23.17 -7.89 1.07
N ASP A 141 22.28 -8.88 1.13
CA ASP A 141 22.63 -10.30 1.25
C ASP A 141 21.56 -11.25 0.62
N THR A 142 21.88 -12.54 0.56
CA THR A 142 21.00 -13.55 -0.04
C THR A 142 19.74 -13.85 0.78
N LEU A 143 19.75 -13.59 2.09
CA LEU A 143 18.57 -13.72 2.94
C LEU A 143 17.54 -12.65 2.57
N GLN A 144 17.99 -11.40 2.47
CA GLN A 144 17.17 -10.26 2.04
C GLN A 144 16.65 -10.46 0.61
N ALA A 145 17.49 -10.92 -0.32
CA ALA A 145 17.05 -11.28 -1.68
C ALA A 145 15.95 -12.36 -1.66
N GLY A 146 16.12 -13.38 -0.80
CA GLY A 146 15.12 -14.42 -0.58
C GLY A 146 13.81 -13.91 0.03
N ILE A 147 13.87 -12.96 0.98
CA ILE A 147 12.68 -12.31 1.55
C ILE A 147 11.90 -11.59 0.45
N MET A 148 12.57 -10.76 -0.36
CA MET A 148 11.91 -10.02 -1.43
C MET A 148 11.28 -10.94 -2.47
N PHE A 149 12.00 -11.98 -2.90
CA PHE A 149 11.46 -12.98 -3.80
C PHE A 149 10.20 -13.65 -3.25
N ARG A 150 10.22 -14.10 -1.98
CA ARG A 150 9.06 -14.74 -1.35
C ARG A 150 7.86 -13.79 -1.30
N LYS A 151 8.06 -12.54 -0.89
CA LYS A 151 7.00 -11.52 -0.89
C LYS A 151 6.37 -11.33 -2.27
N ILE A 152 7.19 -11.17 -3.31
CA ILE A 152 6.71 -10.99 -4.69
C ILE A 152 5.93 -12.22 -5.16
N ARG A 153 6.48 -13.42 -4.94
CA ARG A 153 5.82 -14.69 -5.29
C ARG A 153 4.48 -14.84 -4.59
N ASP A 154 4.44 -14.60 -3.29
CA ASP A 154 3.25 -14.81 -2.49
C ASP A 154 2.20 -13.75 -2.83
N TYR A 155 2.60 -12.50 -3.09
CA TYR A 155 1.71 -11.40 -3.50
C TYR A 155 1.05 -11.65 -4.86
N LEU A 156 1.76 -12.28 -5.80
CA LEU A 156 1.21 -12.68 -7.11
C LEU A 156 0.49 -14.03 -7.06
N GLY A 157 0.60 -14.77 -5.95
CA GLY A 157 0.04 -16.10 -5.80
C GLY A 157 -1.47 -16.08 -5.52
N PRO A 158 -2.18 -17.17 -5.84
CA PRO A 158 -3.63 -17.28 -5.65
C PRO A 158 -4.06 -17.26 -4.18
N GLY A 159 -3.14 -17.45 -3.22
CA GLY A 159 -3.43 -17.35 -1.79
C GLY A 159 -3.49 -15.92 -1.26
N ASN A 160 -3.07 -14.93 -2.05
CA ASN A 160 -3.11 -13.52 -1.67
C ASN A 160 -4.50 -12.93 -1.93
N THR A 161 -5.52 -13.34 -1.17
CA THR A 161 -6.88 -12.81 -1.27
C THR A 161 -7.34 -12.17 0.03
N GLY A 162 -8.42 -11.39 -0.04
CA GLY A 162 -9.14 -10.90 1.12
C GLY A 162 -9.53 -9.43 1.05
N ASN A 163 -10.56 -9.08 1.81
CA ASN A 163 -11.16 -7.74 1.85
C ASN A 163 -10.21 -6.63 2.34
N TRP A 164 -9.02 -6.95 2.86
CA TRP A 164 -7.98 -5.98 3.16
C TRP A 164 -7.58 -5.15 1.93
N LYS A 165 -7.71 -5.72 0.73
CA LYS A 165 -7.50 -5.05 -0.58
C LYS A 165 -8.52 -3.95 -0.88
N ASN A 166 -9.64 -3.91 -0.15
CA ASN A 166 -10.61 -2.82 -0.25
C ASN A 166 -10.30 -1.64 0.67
N ASN A 167 -9.24 -1.68 1.48
CA ASN A 167 -8.96 -0.64 2.46
C ASN A 167 -7.75 0.21 2.03
N ILE A 168 -7.81 1.51 2.31
CA ILE A 168 -6.70 2.45 2.20
C ILE A 168 -6.59 3.17 3.54
N CYS A 169 -5.36 3.31 4.04
CA CYS A 169 -5.07 4.08 5.25
C CYS A 169 -4.32 5.37 4.88
N ILE A 170 -4.87 6.51 5.27
CA ILE A 170 -4.20 7.81 5.15
C ILE A 170 -3.80 8.27 6.55
N ILE A 171 -2.53 8.62 6.71
CA ILE A 171 -1.92 9.05 7.97
C ILE A 171 -1.39 10.46 7.76
N ALA A 172 -1.78 11.39 8.63
CA ALA A 172 -1.33 12.78 8.56
C ALA A 172 -0.73 13.19 9.90
N ASP A 173 0.47 13.76 9.82
CA ASP A 173 1.21 14.36 10.92
C ASP A 173 0.49 15.60 11.49
N ASP A 174 0.83 15.98 12.72
CA ASP A 174 0.29 17.17 13.38
C ASP A 174 1.10 18.45 13.07
N GLU A 175 0.72 19.57 13.69
CA GLU A 175 1.33 20.90 13.53
C GLU A 175 1.20 21.55 12.13
N ASP A 176 2.12 22.45 11.78
CA ASP A 176 2.22 23.22 10.52
C ASP A 176 0.93 23.92 10.06
N GLY A 177 0.14 24.41 11.00
CA GLY A 177 -1.13 25.06 10.69
C GLY A 177 -2.12 24.15 9.95
N ASN A 178 -2.10 22.84 10.25
CA ASN A 178 -2.89 21.78 9.60
C ASN A 178 -2.51 21.50 8.14
N THR A 179 -1.32 21.89 7.68
CA THR A 179 -0.89 21.67 6.28
C THR A 179 -1.01 20.19 5.88
N HIS A 180 -0.47 19.28 6.69
CA HIS A 180 -0.49 17.84 6.41
C HIS A 180 -1.91 17.24 6.41
N ILE A 181 -2.78 17.71 7.32
CA ILE A 181 -4.18 17.29 7.35
C ILE A 181 -4.94 17.81 6.11
N ASN A 182 -4.71 19.05 5.70
CA ASN A 182 -5.31 19.60 4.48
C ASN A 182 -4.89 18.81 3.23
N ASP A 183 -3.61 18.50 3.11
CA ASP A 183 -3.07 17.67 2.04
C ASP A 183 -3.70 16.26 2.06
N ALA A 184 -3.78 15.64 3.25
CA ALA A 184 -4.40 14.33 3.43
C ALA A 184 -5.90 14.32 3.06
N GLU A 185 -6.66 15.37 3.40
CA GLU A 185 -8.07 15.50 2.99
C GLU A 185 -8.21 15.68 1.47
N GLY A 186 -7.31 16.43 0.83
CA GLY A 186 -7.27 16.56 -0.62
C GLY A 186 -7.03 15.22 -1.33
N LEU A 187 -6.09 14.42 -0.81
CA LEU A 187 -5.78 13.09 -1.30
C LEU A 187 -6.92 12.08 -1.04
N ALA A 188 -7.53 12.15 0.15
CA ALA A 188 -8.70 11.36 0.48
C ALA A 188 -9.85 11.64 -0.50
N LYS A 189 -10.08 12.92 -0.83
CA LYS A 189 -11.14 13.32 -1.76
C LYS A 189 -10.96 12.72 -3.16
N ILE A 190 -9.73 12.66 -3.67
CA ILE A 190 -9.42 12.02 -4.96
C ILE A 190 -9.84 10.55 -4.94
N LEU A 191 -9.52 9.83 -3.86
CA LEU A 191 -9.87 8.41 -3.72
C LEU A 191 -11.39 8.21 -3.56
N GLU A 192 -12.07 9.08 -2.81
CA GLU A 192 -13.53 9.03 -2.67
C GLU A 192 -14.24 9.20 -4.01
N ASP A 193 -13.70 10.04 -4.90
CA ASP A 193 -14.29 10.35 -6.20
C ASP A 193 -13.95 9.32 -7.27
N SER A 194 -12.70 8.84 -7.30
CA SER A 194 -12.20 7.94 -8.35
C SER A 194 -12.44 6.47 -8.07
N VAL A 195 -12.38 6.03 -6.80
CA VAL A 195 -12.47 4.63 -6.41
C VAL A 195 -13.40 4.41 -5.21
N PRO A 196 -14.69 4.76 -5.33
CA PRO A 196 -15.65 4.70 -4.22
C PRO A 196 -15.92 3.28 -3.70
N SER A 197 -15.47 2.24 -4.41
CA SER A 197 -15.50 0.85 -3.92
C SER A 197 -14.57 0.61 -2.73
N LEU A 198 -13.48 1.38 -2.62
CA LEU A 198 -12.51 1.28 -1.53
C LEU A 198 -12.95 2.07 -0.28
N ASN A 199 -12.49 1.62 0.87
CA ASN A 199 -12.78 2.19 2.18
C ASN A 199 -11.56 2.95 2.67
N ILE A 200 -11.74 4.23 2.96
CA ILE A 200 -10.66 5.10 3.43
C ILE A 200 -10.74 5.19 4.95
N ASN A 201 -9.68 4.73 5.61
CA ASN A 201 -9.43 4.98 7.02
C ASN A 201 -8.45 6.16 7.17
N LYS A 202 -8.67 7.01 8.17
CA LYS A 202 -7.86 8.20 8.44
C LYS A 202 -7.30 8.12 9.85
N ILE A 203 -5.99 8.24 9.99
CA ILE A 203 -5.28 8.32 11.27
C ILE A 203 -4.53 9.65 11.29
N TYR A 204 -5.17 10.70 11.78
CA TYR A 204 -4.55 12.03 11.91
C TYR A 204 -4.05 12.20 13.33
N LEU A 205 -2.77 12.50 13.50
CA LEU A 205 -2.11 12.49 14.81
C LEU A 205 -2.84 13.38 15.81
N ASP A 206 -3.18 14.60 15.38
CA ASP A 206 -3.87 15.59 16.22
C ASP A 206 -5.33 15.21 16.57
N ALA A 207 -5.88 14.15 15.97
CA ALA A 207 -7.18 13.57 16.37
C ALA A 207 -7.07 12.61 17.58
N PHE A 208 -5.85 12.37 18.07
CA PHE A 208 -5.56 11.59 19.27
C PHE A 208 -4.97 12.48 20.36
N LYS A 209 -4.96 11.98 21.59
CA LYS A 209 -4.39 12.71 22.71
C LYS A 209 -2.87 12.57 22.74
N GLN A 210 -2.16 13.71 22.70
CA GLN A 210 -0.70 13.73 22.87
C GLN A 210 -0.32 13.46 24.34
N VAL A 211 0.78 12.74 24.55
CA VAL A 211 1.35 12.45 25.87
C VAL A 211 2.77 12.99 25.96
N THR A 212 2.99 13.88 26.94
CA THR A 212 4.30 14.47 27.21
C THR A 212 4.97 13.78 28.41
N THR A 213 6.19 13.31 28.21
CA THR A 213 7.03 12.71 29.25
C THR A 213 8.40 13.40 29.30
N ALA A 214 9.27 12.99 30.24
CA ALA A 214 10.67 13.44 30.25
C ALA A 214 11.45 13.09 28.97
N ASN A 215 10.98 12.09 28.20
CA ASN A 215 11.60 11.64 26.95
C ASN A 215 11.00 12.32 25.69
N GLY A 216 10.20 13.37 25.88
CA GLY A 216 9.52 14.13 24.83
C GLY A 216 8.04 13.79 24.65
N GLN A 217 7.46 14.31 23.57
CA GLN A 217 6.08 14.10 23.15
C GLN A 217 5.93 12.78 22.35
N SER A 218 4.72 12.22 22.41
CA SER A 218 4.34 10.99 21.73
C SER A 218 2.84 10.85 21.56
N TYR A 219 2.40 10.06 20.58
CA TYR A 219 1.02 9.62 20.41
C TYR A 219 0.90 8.09 20.50
N PRO A 220 0.83 7.49 21.70
CA PRO A 220 0.77 6.03 21.85
C PRO A 220 -0.44 5.37 21.17
N GLU A 221 -1.58 6.05 21.16
CA GLU A 221 -2.79 5.57 20.49
C GLU A 221 -2.67 5.61 18.95
N VAL A 222 -1.94 6.58 18.40
CA VAL A 222 -1.62 6.61 16.95
C VAL A 222 -0.72 5.44 16.59
N THR A 223 0.36 5.20 17.33
CA THR A 223 1.23 4.04 17.10
C THR A 223 0.44 2.73 17.15
N THR A 224 -0.47 2.61 18.13
CA THR A 224 -1.37 1.45 18.25
C THR A 224 -2.30 1.33 17.04
N ALA A 225 -2.92 2.43 16.61
CA ALA A 225 -3.82 2.46 15.45
C ALA A 225 -3.10 2.06 14.15
N ILE A 226 -1.89 2.58 13.92
CA ILE A 226 -1.05 2.23 12.75
C ILE A 226 -0.69 0.74 12.80
N ASN A 227 -0.17 0.25 13.92
CA ASN A 227 0.21 -1.16 14.07
C ASN A 227 -0.99 -2.11 13.87
N ASN A 228 -2.16 -1.75 14.39
CA ASN A 228 -3.39 -2.51 14.19
C ASN A 228 -3.84 -2.49 12.72
N GLN A 229 -3.74 -1.34 12.04
CA GLN A 229 -4.08 -1.22 10.62
C GLN A 229 -3.16 -2.05 9.73
N ILE A 230 -1.84 -2.04 9.98
CA ILE A 230 -0.87 -2.88 9.27
C ILE A 230 -1.19 -4.36 9.49
N LYS A 231 -1.43 -4.78 10.73
CA LYS A 231 -1.77 -6.17 11.08
C LYS A 231 -3.07 -6.65 10.40
N ALA A 232 -4.10 -5.80 10.39
CA ALA A 232 -5.37 -6.07 9.72
C ALA A 232 -5.21 -6.17 8.19
N GLY A 233 -4.23 -5.46 7.63
CA GLY A 233 -3.96 -5.36 6.21
C GLY A 233 -4.72 -4.18 5.58
N THR A 234 -4.07 -3.58 4.60
CA THR A 234 -4.60 -2.48 3.78
C THR A 234 -3.93 -2.52 2.42
N LEU A 235 -4.58 -2.04 1.37
CA LEU A 235 -4.01 -1.99 0.02
C LEU A 235 -2.90 -0.94 -0.06
N ILE A 236 -3.17 0.24 0.49
CA ILE A 236 -2.27 1.39 0.51
C ILE A 236 -2.16 1.92 1.93
N VAL A 237 -0.95 2.29 2.32
CA VAL A 237 -0.65 3.17 3.46
C VAL A 237 -0.07 4.44 2.89
N ASN A 238 -0.77 5.56 3.02
CA ASN A 238 -0.27 6.86 2.57
C ASN A 238 0.02 7.75 3.77
N TYR A 239 1.29 8.07 3.99
CA TYR A 239 1.75 8.97 5.05
C TYR A 239 2.14 10.33 4.50
N ILE A 240 1.65 11.40 5.14
CA ILE A 240 1.94 12.80 4.82
C ILE A 240 2.42 13.49 6.09
N GLY A 241 3.67 13.98 6.10
CA GLY A 241 4.23 14.64 7.27
C GLY A 241 5.74 14.61 7.37
N HIS A 242 6.25 14.85 8.58
CA HIS A 242 7.68 14.77 8.91
C HIS A 242 8.16 13.34 9.09
N GLY A 243 9.47 13.16 8.99
CA GLY A 243 10.10 11.86 8.99
C GLY A 243 11.58 11.96 8.66
N ASN A 244 12.27 10.86 8.90
CA ASN A 244 13.69 10.69 8.60
C ASN A 244 13.99 9.19 8.39
N GLU A 245 15.27 8.84 8.25
CA GLU A 245 15.73 7.47 8.02
C GLU A 245 15.48 6.51 9.20
N ASN A 246 15.00 7.01 10.34
CA ASN A 246 14.73 6.21 11.55
C ASN A 246 13.23 6.07 11.88
N GLY A 247 12.34 6.84 11.25
CA GLY A 247 10.91 6.76 11.52
C GLY A 247 10.06 7.88 10.93
N LEU A 248 8.80 7.90 11.34
CA LEU A 248 7.79 8.89 10.94
C LEU A 248 7.34 9.73 12.14
N ALA A 249 7.11 11.03 11.89
CA ALA A 249 6.78 12.10 12.83
C ALA A 249 7.85 12.36 13.91
N HIS A 250 7.86 13.57 14.48
CA HIS A 250 8.76 13.90 15.60
C HIS A 250 8.42 13.08 16.86
N GLU A 251 7.15 12.70 16.99
CA GLU A 251 6.53 11.93 18.07
C GLU A 251 6.85 10.43 17.95
N ARG A 252 7.47 10.03 16.83
CA ARG A 252 7.96 8.67 16.54
C ARG A 252 6.80 7.67 16.49
N VAL A 253 5.80 7.96 15.67
CA VAL A 253 4.58 7.14 15.55
C VAL A 253 4.81 5.82 14.81
N VAL A 254 5.88 5.76 13.99
CA VAL A 254 6.42 4.53 13.42
C VAL A 254 7.93 4.52 13.62
N LYS A 255 8.43 3.59 14.44
CA LYS A 255 9.88 3.37 14.68
C LYS A 255 10.36 2.06 14.10
N LYS A 256 11.68 1.91 14.00
CA LYS A 256 12.35 0.67 13.61
C LYS A 256 11.89 -0.54 14.44
N GLU A 257 11.61 -0.39 15.73
CA GLU A 257 11.10 -1.46 16.60
C GLU A 257 9.67 -1.86 16.26
N ASP A 258 8.80 -0.88 15.96
CA ASP A 258 7.43 -1.15 15.51
C ASP A 258 7.46 -1.93 14.20
N ILE A 259 8.27 -1.49 13.24
CA ILE A 259 8.45 -2.14 11.94
C ILE A 259 8.91 -3.59 12.11
N LYS A 260 9.90 -3.85 12.98
CA LYS A 260 10.37 -5.23 13.27
C LYS A 260 9.27 -6.12 13.85
N SER A 261 8.31 -5.54 14.59
CA SER A 261 7.20 -6.29 15.21
C SER A 261 6.04 -6.58 14.25
N TRP A 262 6.01 -5.92 13.08
CA TRP A 262 4.92 -6.10 12.12
C TRP A 262 4.85 -7.54 11.60
N ASN A 263 3.63 -8.07 11.63
CA ASN A 263 3.31 -9.43 11.21
C ASN A 263 2.01 -9.43 10.39
N ASN A 264 2.13 -9.02 9.13
CA ASN A 264 1.06 -8.92 8.13
C ASN A 264 1.43 -9.68 6.85
N SER A 265 2.16 -10.79 6.99
CA SER A 265 2.43 -11.72 5.88
C SER A 265 1.15 -12.04 5.10
N GLY A 266 1.24 -11.98 3.77
CA GLY A 266 0.09 -12.16 2.87
C GLY A 266 -0.88 -10.98 2.79
N ARG A 267 -0.61 -9.87 3.47
CA ARG A 267 -1.40 -8.61 3.40
C ARG A 267 -0.47 -7.42 3.31
N LEU A 268 0.33 -7.38 2.26
CA LEU A 268 1.42 -6.42 2.08
C LEU A 268 0.92 -5.18 1.32
N PRO A 269 0.77 -4.00 1.98
CA PRO A 269 0.41 -2.75 1.32
C PRO A 269 1.52 -2.21 0.41
N LEU A 270 1.12 -1.36 -0.53
CA LEU A 270 1.99 -0.31 -1.06
C LEU A 270 2.06 0.83 -0.02
N PHE A 271 3.26 1.24 0.34
CA PHE A 271 3.47 2.45 1.13
C PHE A 271 3.75 3.63 0.21
N ILE A 272 3.02 4.72 0.37
CA ILE A 272 3.31 6.02 -0.27
C ILE A 272 3.68 6.97 0.86
N VAL A 273 4.96 7.32 0.97
CA VAL A 273 5.47 8.08 2.12
C VAL A 273 6.01 9.41 1.63
N ALA A 274 5.20 10.45 1.79
CA ALA A 274 5.48 11.82 1.42
C ALA A 274 6.14 12.56 2.60
N THR A 275 7.42 12.28 2.83
CA THR A 275 8.20 12.84 3.94
C THR A 275 9.66 13.09 3.55
N CYS A 276 10.55 13.45 4.48
CA CYS A 276 11.98 13.51 4.23
C CYS A 276 12.67 12.14 4.47
N GLU A 277 13.49 11.72 3.50
CA GLU A 277 14.51 10.65 3.61
C GLU A 277 14.15 9.32 4.33
N PHE A 278 12.88 8.93 4.38
CA PHE A 278 12.44 7.70 5.04
C PHE A 278 13.07 6.43 4.44
N SER A 279 13.36 6.48 3.14
CA SER A 279 13.91 5.39 2.34
C SER A 279 15.32 5.70 1.83
N ARG A 280 16.17 6.27 2.69
CA ARG A 280 17.57 6.61 2.39
C ARG A 280 18.46 5.37 2.23
N PHE A 281 18.23 4.62 1.16
CA PHE A 281 18.81 3.30 0.94
C PHE A 281 20.32 3.28 0.62
N ASP A 282 20.93 4.43 0.30
CA ASP A 282 22.34 4.50 -0.06
C ASP A 282 23.23 4.97 1.12
N ASP A 283 22.69 5.01 2.34
CA ASP A 283 23.42 5.50 3.51
C ASP A 283 24.38 4.43 4.08
N ILE A 284 25.59 4.86 4.44
CA ILE A 284 26.63 4.00 5.03
C ILE A 284 27.30 4.72 6.21
N ASP A 285 27.73 3.95 7.20
CA ASP A 285 28.70 4.38 8.21
C ASP A 285 30.11 4.14 7.67
N ILE A 286 31.01 5.11 7.83
CA ILE A 286 32.44 4.98 7.49
C ILE A 286 33.27 5.22 8.74
N ASN A 287 34.01 4.21 9.19
CA ASN A 287 34.96 4.39 10.26
C ASN A 287 36.13 5.27 9.77
N ILE A 288 36.31 6.45 10.38
CA ILE A 288 37.31 7.43 9.91
C ILE A 288 38.76 6.92 10.03
N ILE A 289 39.02 5.96 10.91
CA ILE A 289 40.35 5.37 11.17
C ILE A 289 40.56 4.12 10.30
N THR A 290 39.69 3.12 10.41
CA THR A 290 39.86 1.83 9.72
C THR A 290 39.43 1.87 8.26
N LYS A 291 38.65 2.88 7.87
CA LYS A 291 37.96 3.00 6.57
C LYS A 291 36.96 1.88 6.28
N GLU A 292 36.62 1.07 7.28
CA GLU A 292 35.55 0.09 7.17
C GLU A 292 34.22 0.80 6.93
N MET A 293 33.44 0.25 6.00
CA MET A 293 32.12 0.76 5.64
C MET A 293 31.06 -0.29 6.00
N SER A 294 29.94 0.17 6.56
CA SER A 294 28.78 -0.68 6.84
C SER A 294 27.49 0.04 6.45
N GLY A 295 26.56 -0.70 5.85
CA GLY A 295 25.25 -0.15 5.46
C GLY A 295 24.45 0.36 6.65
N ARG A 296 23.75 1.48 6.45
CA ARG A 296 22.77 2.01 7.39
C ARG A 296 21.37 1.80 6.85
N THR A 297 20.76 0.67 7.22
CA THR A 297 19.39 0.37 6.81
C THR A 297 18.40 1.40 7.38
N SER A 298 17.74 2.12 6.49
CA SER A 298 16.68 3.08 6.78
C SER A 298 15.40 2.37 7.25
N ALA A 299 14.51 3.11 7.90
CA ALA A 299 13.19 2.62 8.30
C ALA A 299 12.38 2.14 7.08
N GLY A 300 12.45 2.85 5.94
CA GLY A 300 11.81 2.46 4.68
C GLY A 300 12.32 1.13 4.13
N GLU A 301 13.64 0.90 4.15
CA GLU A 301 14.19 -0.41 3.80
C GLU A 301 13.73 -1.50 4.77
N MET A 302 13.70 -1.22 6.07
CA MET A 302 13.20 -2.19 7.06
C MET A 302 11.74 -2.57 6.83
N VAL A 303 10.89 -1.64 6.38
CA VAL A 303 9.50 -1.95 5.98
C VAL A 303 9.49 -2.94 4.82
N LEU A 304 10.37 -2.75 3.83
CA LEU A 304 10.46 -3.63 2.67
C LEU A 304 11.09 -4.99 3.00
N LEU A 305 12.11 -5.01 3.86
CA LEU A 305 12.93 -6.17 4.18
C LEU A 305 12.42 -6.99 5.38
N ASN A 306 11.34 -6.57 6.04
CA ASN A 306 10.73 -7.35 7.12
C ASN A 306 10.26 -8.73 6.60
N GLU A 307 10.82 -9.81 7.15
CA GLU A 307 10.50 -11.20 6.76
C GLU A 307 9.05 -11.62 7.00
N ASN A 308 8.43 -11.11 8.07
CA ASN A 308 7.10 -11.52 8.53
C ASN A 308 5.98 -10.53 8.15
N GLY A 309 6.29 -9.44 7.46
CA GLY A 309 5.32 -8.38 7.19
C GLY A 309 5.92 -7.16 6.50
N GLY A 310 5.41 -5.98 6.82
CA GLY A 310 5.79 -4.73 6.19
C GLY A 310 5.06 -4.50 4.88
N ALA A 311 5.79 -4.05 3.84
CA ALA A 311 5.22 -3.66 2.56
C ALA A 311 5.62 -4.61 1.42
N ILE A 312 4.89 -4.51 0.30
CA ILE A 312 5.30 -5.11 -0.99
C ILE A 312 6.19 -4.14 -1.77
N ALA A 313 5.96 -2.83 -1.61
CA ALA A 313 6.73 -1.76 -2.23
C ALA A 313 6.55 -0.44 -1.46
N LEU A 314 7.49 0.48 -1.65
CA LEU A 314 7.39 1.86 -1.20
C LEU A 314 7.56 2.82 -2.39
N MET A 315 6.71 3.82 -2.49
CA MET A 315 6.95 5.05 -3.24
C MET A 315 7.29 6.14 -2.21
N SER A 316 8.58 6.37 -2.01
CA SER A 316 9.07 7.11 -0.84
C SER A 316 10.34 7.91 -1.16
N THR A 317 10.67 8.85 -0.29
CA THR A 317 11.81 9.76 -0.46
C THR A 317 13.13 9.17 0.00
N THR A 318 14.20 9.48 -0.74
CA THR A 318 15.58 9.07 -0.49
C THR A 318 16.41 10.18 0.16
N ARG A 319 15.97 11.44 0.08
CA ARG A 319 16.60 12.64 0.66
C ARG A 319 15.54 13.62 1.15
N LEU A 320 16.00 14.77 1.68
CA LEU A 320 15.15 15.89 2.07
C LEU A 320 14.24 16.33 0.91
N SER A 321 13.02 16.72 1.24
CA SER A 321 12.02 17.14 0.27
C SER A 321 11.10 18.21 0.87
N TYR A 322 10.35 18.89 0.01
CA TYR A 322 9.44 19.95 0.41
C TYR A 322 7.99 19.47 0.40
N SER A 323 7.20 19.88 1.40
CA SER A 323 5.81 19.46 1.59
C SER A 323 4.93 19.70 0.36
N THR A 324 4.96 20.90 -0.23
CA THR A 324 4.13 21.23 -1.39
C THR A 324 4.44 20.37 -2.64
N PRO A 325 5.69 20.25 -3.11
CA PRO A 325 6.03 19.28 -4.16
C PRO A 325 5.70 17.82 -3.82
N ASN A 326 5.82 17.42 -2.55
CA ASN A 326 5.44 16.08 -2.10
C ASN A 326 3.94 15.84 -2.26
N TYR A 327 3.11 16.81 -1.90
CA TYR A 327 1.66 16.75 -2.10
C TYR A 327 1.32 16.57 -3.59
N TYR A 328 1.90 17.38 -4.49
CA TYR A 328 1.63 17.26 -5.92
C TYR A 328 2.04 15.90 -6.50
N LEU A 329 3.21 15.39 -6.12
CA LEU A 329 3.64 14.07 -6.59
C LEU A 329 2.76 12.96 -6.01
N ASN A 330 2.43 13.01 -4.72
CA ASN A 330 1.55 12.04 -4.08
C ASN A 330 0.14 12.06 -4.72
N ARG A 331 -0.41 13.25 -4.97
CA ARG A 331 -1.64 13.45 -5.74
C ARG A 331 -1.57 12.75 -7.09
N ASN A 332 -0.50 12.98 -7.85
CA ASN A 332 -0.32 12.36 -9.16
C ASN A 332 -0.15 10.84 -9.07
N ILE A 333 0.49 10.31 -8.01
CA ILE A 333 0.54 8.86 -7.77
C ILE A 333 -0.87 8.30 -7.59
N LEU A 334 -1.72 8.94 -6.76
CA LEU A 334 -3.09 8.48 -6.54
C LEU A 334 -3.99 8.64 -7.77
N ASP A 335 -3.80 9.70 -8.57
CA ASP A 335 -4.50 9.90 -9.84
C ASP A 335 -4.24 8.73 -10.81
N PHE A 336 -3.01 8.20 -10.86
CA PHE A 336 -2.65 7.07 -11.75
C PHE A 336 -2.77 5.68 -11.10
N ALA A 337 -2.89 5.57 -9.77
CA ALA A 337 -2.81 4.29 -9.06
C ALA A 337 -3.89 3.27 -9.47
N PHE A 338 -5.04 3.77 -9.93
CA PHE A 338 -6.19 2.96 -10.33
C PHE A 338 -6.53 3.06 -11.82
N ASP A 339 -5.65 3.70 -12.59
CA ASP A 339 -5.75 3.75 -14.04
C ASP A 339 -5.45 2.39 -14.67
N ARG A 340 -5.82 2.28 -15.95
CA ARG A 340 -5.67 1.07 -16.76
C ARG A 340 -4.87 1.35 -18.01
N ASP A 341 -4.10 0.35 -18.43
CA ASP A 341 -3.43 0.38 -19.72
C ASP A 341 -4.43 0.23 -20.88
N SER A 342 -3.92 0.34 -22.12
CA SER A 342 -4.72 0.20 -23.34
C SER A 342 -5.38 -1.17 -23.51
N THR A 343 -4.97 -2.17 -22.73
CA THR A 343 -5.57 -3.52 -22.71
C THR A 343 -6.60 -3.70 -21.58
N GLY A 344 -6.89 -2.63 -20.83
CA GLY A 344 -7.84 -2.62 -19.71
C GLY A 344 -7.32 -3.22 -18.41
N LYS A 345 -6.02 -3.53 -18.32
CA LYS A 345 -5.38 -4.05 -17.10
C LYS A 345 -4.91 -2.89 -16.21
N PRO A 346 -4.88 -3.03 -14.87
CA PRO A 346 -4.29 -2.02 -14.00
C PRO A 346 -2.85 -1.68 -14.42
N LEU A 347 -2.47 -0.42 -14.26
CA LEU A 347 -1.08 0.01 -14.42
C LEU A 347 -0.15 -0.72 -13.45
N ARG A 348 1.10 -0.94 -13.89
CA ARG A 348 2.14 -1.47 -13.00
C ARG A 348 2.73 -0.36 -12.13
N LEU A 349 3.34 -0.72 -11.00
CA LEU A 349 3.91 0.24 -10.05
C LEU A 349 4.95 1.16 -10.72
N GLY A 350 5.77 0.62 -11.62
CA GLY A 350 6.73 1.41 -12.40
C GLY A 350 6.05 2.42 -13.33
N ASP A 351 4.92 2.05 -13.94
CA ASP A 351 4.14 2.97 -14.80
C ASP A 351 3.52 4.10 -13.98
N ILE A 352 2.90 3.76 -12.84
CA ILE A 352 2.31 4.73 -11.91
C ILE A 352 3.37 5.76 -11.49
N MET A 353 4.53 5.29 -11.03
CA MET A 353 5.61 6.16 -10.57
C MET A 353 6.15 7.06 -11.68
N ARG A 354 6.40 6.49 -12.87
CA ARG A 354 6.89 7.23 -14.05
C ARG A 354 5.91 8.33 -14.47
N MET A 355 4.64 7.96 -14.63
CA MET A 355 3.59 8.91 -15.04
C MET A 355 3.40 10.00 -13.98
N ALA A 356 3.39 9.65 -12.70
CA ALA A 356 3.26 10.62 -11.63
C ALA A 356 4.41 11.64 -11.62
N LYS A 357 5.66 11.18 -11.73
CA LYS A 357 6.84 12.07 -11.80
C LYS A 357 6.80 13.00 -13.00
N ASN A 358 6.44 12.49 -14.17
CA ASN A 358 6.38 13.29 -15.39
C ASN A 358 5.26 14.35 -15.34
N ASN A 359 4.21 14.12 -14.55
CA ASN A 359 3.12 15.08 -14.32
C ASN A 359 3.34 16.00 -13.10
N SER A 360 4.47 15.87 -12.39
CA SER A 360 4.76 16.68 -11.19
C SER A 360 5.61 17.93 -11.47
N GLY A 361 5.71 18.32 -12.74
CA GLY A 361 6.46 19.51 -13.19
C GLY A 361 7.98 19.30 -13.27
N SER A 362 8.69 20.41 -13.50
CA SER A 362 10.16 20.48 -13.51
C SER A 362 10.70 20.79 -12.12
N GLY A 363 11.74 20.08 -11.67
CA GLY A 363 12.39 20.35 -10.39
C GLY A 363 13.02 19.12 -9.75
N ILE A 364 13.95 19.36 -8.82
CA ILE A 364 14.75 18.33 -8.16
C ILE A 364 13.92 17.44 -7.22
N ASN A 365 12.85 17.96 -6.61
CA ASN A 365 12.11 17.24 -5.56
C ASN A 365 11.57 15.87 -6.02
N LYS A 366 11.12 15.74 -7.28
CA LYS A 366 10.62 14.46 -7.81
C LYS A 366 11.71 13.39 -7.94
N ARG A 367 12.98 13.80 -8.03
CA ARG A 367 14.14 12.90 -8.09
C ARG A 367 14.42 12.24 -6.74
N ASN A 368 14.00 12.89 -5.65
CA ASN A 368 14.09 12.33 -4.31
C ASN A 368 13.09 11.21 -4.06
N PHE A 369 12.05 11.04 -4.88
CA PHE A 369 11.14 9.90 -4.73
C PHE A 369 11.63 8.71 -5.53
N SER A 370 11.64 7.52 -4.94
CA SER A 370 11.98 6.27 -5.61
C SER A 370 10.89 5.23 -5.38
N LEU A 371 10.77 4.30 -6.32
CA LEU A 371 10.03 3.05 -6.11
C LEU A 371 11.01 2.02 -5.54
N LEU A 372 10.94 1.77 -4.23
CA LEU A 372 11.60 0.62 -3.62
C LEU A 372 10.64 -0.57 -3.71
N GLY A 373 10.89 -1.43 -4.68
CA GLY A 373 10.00 -2.53 -5.04
C GLY A 373 10.20 -2.95 -6.49
N ASP A 374 9.43 -3.95 -6.90
CA ASP A 374 9.44 -4.45 -8.26
C ASP A 374 8.52 -3.59 -9.16
N PRO A 375 9.07 -2.91 -10.20
CA PRO A 375 8.30 -2.03 -11.07
C PRO A 375 7.27 -2.79 -11.91
N ALA A 376 7.42 -4.11 -12.06
CA ALA A 376 6.55 -4.93 -12.88
C ALA A 376 5.28 -5.41 -12.14
N LEU A 377 5.18 -5.18 -10.83
CA LEU A 377 4.00 -5.50 -10.02
C LEU A 377 2.81 -4.59 -10.31
N ARG A 378 1.60 -5.07 -9.99
CA ARG A 378 0.36 -4.28 -9.96
C ARG A 378 -0.14 -4.20 -8.54
N LEU A 379 -0.86 -3.13 -8.20
CA LEU A 379 -1.66 -3.13 -6.98
C LEU A 379 -2.71 -4.25 -7.04
N ALA A 380 -2.81 -5.05 -5.98
CA ALA A 380 -3.66 -6.24 -5.95
C ALA A 380 -5.15 -5.94 -5.71
N TYR A 381 -5.66 -4.77 -6.10
CA TYR A 381 -7.08 -4.47 -5.97
C TYR A 381 -7.90 -5.28 -7.00
N PRO A 382 -9.13 -5.73 -6.66
CA PRO A 382 -10.00 -6.39 -7.62
C PRO A 382 -10.41 -5.47 -8.79
N TRP A 383 -10.26 -5.92 -10.04
CA TRP A 383 -10.47 -5.08 -11.23
C TRP A 383 -11.24 -5.74 -12.38
N ARG A 384 -11.64 -7.01 -12.24
CA ARG A 384 -12.20 -7.86 -13.31
C ARG A 384 -13.73 -7.84 -13.40
N GLY A 385 -14.42 -7.12 -12.51
CA GLY A 385 -15.87 -7.04 -12.48
C GLY A 385 -16.35 -6.15 -11.34
N LYS A 386 -17.65 -6.21 -11.05
CA LYS A 386 -18.29 -5.44 -9.97
C LYS A 386 -19.29 -6.29 -9.18
N VAL A 387 -19.38 -6.05 -7.87
CA VAL A 387 -20.52 -6.50 -7.05
C VAL A 387 -21.60 -5.42 -7.09
N VAL A 388 -22.83 -5.80 -7.45
CA VAL A 388 -23.97 -4.90 -7.61
C VAL A 388 -25.05 -5.25 -6.58
N THR A 389 -25.66 -4.23 -5.99
CA THR A 389 -26.84 -4.39 -5.10
C THR A 389 -28.11 -4.28 -5.93
N ASP A 390 -28.97 -5.29 -5.87
CA ASP A 390 -30.24 -5.33 -6.59
C ASP A 390 -31.39 -4.76 -5.77
N SER A 391 -31.46 -5.16 -4.50
CA SER A 391 -32.58 -4.80 -3.61
C SER A 391 -32.20 -4.72 -2.14
N VAL A 392 -32.95 -3.89 -1.43
CA VAL A 392 -32.95 -3.77 0.03
C VAL A 392 -34.36 -4.12 0.50
N ASN A 393 -34.51 -5.14 1.35
CA ASN A 393 -35.81 -5.66 1.80
C ASN A 393 -36.78 -6.02 0.66
N ASN A 394 -36.26 -6.62 -0.42
CA ASN A 394 -36.99 -6.99 -1.63
C ASN A 394 -37.57 -5.80 -2.42
N ILE A 395 -37.19 -4.57 -2.10
CA ILE A 395 -37.48 -3.38 -2.90
C ILE A 395 -36.24 -3.10 -3.77
N PHE A 396 -36.44 -3.02 -5.08
CA PHE A 396 -35.34 -2.75 -6.01
C PHE A 396 -34.72 -1.38 -5.72
N VAL A 397 -33.39 -1.30 -5.74
CA VAL A 397 -32.68 -0.04 -5.46
C VAL A 397 -33.05 1.06 -6.46
N THR A 398 -33.46 0.69 -7.68
CA THR A 398 -33.96 1.61 -8.72
C THR A 398 -35.31 2.28 -8.40
N GLU A 399 -36.08 1.72 -7.47
CA GLU A 399 -37.34 2.28 -6.98
C GLU A 399 -37.14 3.19 -5.76
N GLY A 400 -35.89 3.29 -5.29
CA GLY A 400 -35.51 3.94 -4.04
C GLY A 400 -35.37 2.96 -2.88
N THR A 401 -34.46 3.25 -1.96
CA THR A 401 -34.21 2.41 -0.77
C THR A 401 -34.88 2.98 0.47
N ASP A 402 -35.52 2.14 1.29
CA ASP A 402 -35.96 2.52 2.64
C ASP A 402 -34.76 2.75 3.58
N THR A 403 -35.01 3.39 4.72
CA THR A 403 -34.00 3.68 5.75
C THR A 403 -33.65 2.44 6.57
N LEU A 404 -32.35 2.21 6.75
CA LEU A 404 -31.77 1.29 7.73
C LEU A 404 -31.98 1.87 9.15
N LYS A 405 -33.08 1.48 9.79
CA LYS A 405 -33.47 1.94 11.14
C LYS A 405 -32.86 1.04 12.20
N ALA A 406 -32.50 1.58 13.37
CA ALA A 406 -32.04 0.79 14.50
C ALA A 406 -33.02 -0.35 14.83
N LEU A 407 -32.49 -1.55 15.11
CA LEU A 407 -33.23 -2.79 15.38
C LEU A 407 -34.08 -3.34 14.23
N SER A 408 -34.05 -2.72 13.06
CA SER A 408 -34.70 -3.31 11.88
C SER A 408 -33.89 -4.48 11.34
N ARG A 409 -34.59 -5.53 10.90
CA ARG A 409 -34.01 -6.63 10.13
C ARG A 409 -33.94 -6.21 8.66
N ILE A 410 -32.74 -6.25 8.10
CA ILE A 410 -32.45 -5.81 6.74
C ILE A 410 -31.95 -6.99 5.93
N THR A 411 -32.50 -7.17 4.74
CA THR A 411 -32.01 -8.15 3.75
C THR A 411 -31.46 -7.42 2.53
N ILE A 412 -30.23 -7.73 2.16
CA ILE A 412 -29.55 -7.20 0.99
C ILE A 412 -29.38 -8.33 -0.01
N SER A 413 -29.80 -8.10 -1.26
CA SER A 413 -29.62 -9.05 -2.36
C SER A 413 -28.93 -8.36 -3.53
N GLY A 414 -28.15 -9.13 -4.27
CA GLY A 414 -27.36 -8.60 -5.38
C GLY A 414 -26.73 -9.69 -6.23
N HIS A 415 -25.89 -9.27 -7.17
CA HIS A 415 -25.18 -10.17 -8.06
C HIS A 415 -23.78 -9.65 -8.44
N LEU A 416 -23.03 -10.50 -9.14
CA LEU A 416 -21.72 -10.21 -9.69
C LEU A 416 -21.84 -9.95 -11.20
N GLU A 417 -21.18 -8.90 -11.69
CA GLU A 417 -21.08 -8.58 -13.12
C GLU A 417 -19.63 -8.53 -13.58
N ASP A 418 -19.40 -8.82 -14.86
CA ASP A 418 -18.13 -8.51 -15.54
C ASP A 418 -18.00 -7.00 -15.82
N ASN A 419 -16.85 -6.59 -16.38
CA ASN A 419 -16.63 -5.18 -16.74
C ASN A 419 -17.52 -4.67 -17.89
N SER A 420 -18.25 -5.54 -18.59
CA SER A 420 -19.21 -5.21 -19.64
C SER A 420 -20.65 -5.11 -19.13
N GLY A 421 -20.89 -5.39 -17.85
CA GLY A 421 -22.22 -5.41 -17.23
C GLY A 421 -22.99 -6.71 -17.44
N ASN A 422 -22.33 -7.80 -17.85
CA ASN A 422 -22.98 -9.11 -17.93
C ASN A 422 -22.92 -9.80 -16.57
N ILE A 423 -24.05 -10.39 -16.15
CA ILE A 423 -24.12 -11.17 -14.92
C ILE A 423 -23.24 -12.43 -15.03
N LEU A 424 -22.47 -12.69 -13.98
CA LEU A 424 -21.60 -13.85 -13.87
C LEU A 424 -22.36 -15.08 -13.31
N ASP A 425 -23.40 -15.53 -14.03
CA ASP A 425 -24.34 -16.58 -13.59
C ASP A 425 -23.70 -17.96 -13.29
N GLY A 426 -22.44 -18.19 -13.66
CA GLY A 426 -21.70 -19.44 -13.38
C GLY A 426 -20.77 -19.38 -12.17
N VAL A 427 -20.65 -18.22 -11.51
CA VAL A 427 -19.64 -18.00 -10.47
C VAL A 427 -20.19 -18.37 -9.10
N ASN A 428 -19.51 -19.31 -8.43
CA ASN A 428 -19.72 -19.61 -7.02
C ASN A 428 -18.51 -19.13 -6.21
N GLY A 429 -18.74 -18.70 -4.99
CA GLY A 429 -17.68 -18.16 -4.14
C GLY A 429 -18.20 -17.64 -2.81
N THR A 430 -17.38 -16.82 -2.15
CA THR A 430 -17.71 -16.17 -0.88
C THR A 430 -17.76 -14.67 -1.09
N LEU A 431 -18.76 -14.01 -0.52
CA LEU A 431 -18.86 -12.56 -0.45
C LEU A 431 -18.65 -12.10 1.00
N SER A 432 -17.61 -11.31 1.23
CA SER A 432 -17.46 -10.52 2.45
C SER A 432 -18.15 -9.17 2.27
N SER A 433 -19.03 -8.81 3.19
CA SER A 433 -19.79 -7.56 3.16
C SER A 433 -19.57 -6.77 4.44
N VAL A 434 -19.32 -5.46 4.29
CA VAL A 434 -19.27 -4.52 5.40
C VAL A 434 -20.29 -3.42 5.15
N VAL A 435 -21.28 -3.30 6.04
CA VAL A 435 -22.27 -2.22 6.03
C VAL A 435 -21.80 -1.17 7.02
N PHE A 436 -21.59 0.05 6.54
CA PHE A 436 -21.18 1.20 7.32
C PHE A 436 -22.35 2.15 7.54
N ASP A 437 -22.33 2.80 8.71
CA ASP A 437 -23.16 3.98 8.99
C ASP A 437 -22.68 5.19 8.15
N LYS A 438 -23.37 6.32 8.33
CA LYS A 438 -22.98 7.63 7.82
C LYS A 438 -21.62 8.08 8.36
N LYS A 439 -20.98 8.98 7.62
CA LYS A 439 -19.75 9.64 8.07
C LYS A 439 -20.02 10.44 9.34
N THR A 440 -19.14 10.34 10.32
CA THR A 440 -19.13 11.19 11.52
C THR A 440 -18.10 12.31 11.35
N THR A 441 -18.35 13.44 12.02
CA THR A 441 -17.39 14.55 12.08
C THR A 441 -16.47 14.33 13.28
N ILE A 442 -15.18 14.22 13.01
CA ILE A 442 -14.13 14.15 14.04
C ILE A 442 -13.47 15.52 14.11
N LYS A 443 -13.21 15.98 15.34
CA LYS A 443 -12.53 17.25 15.62
C LYS A 443 -11.17 16.96 16.26
N THR A 444 -10.11 17.56 15.75
CA THR A 444 -8.76 17.43 16.32
C THR A 444 -8.64 18.23 17.61
N PHE A 445 -7.62 17.91 18.41
CA PHE A 445 -7.40 18.51 19.72
C PHE A 445 -6.53 19.76 19.68
N ALA A 446 -5.82 20.03 18.57
CA ALA A 446 -4.80 21.08 18.48
C ALA A 446 -3.81 20.99 19.65
N ASN A 447 -3.24 19.79 19.84
CA ASN A 447 -2.43 19.43 21.02
C ASN A 447 -1.24 20.38 21.23
N ASP A 448 -0.64 20.85 20.14
CA ASP A 448 0.54 21.74 20.13
C ASP A 448 0.18 23.22 19.84
N GLY A 449 -1.10 23.56 20.00
CA GLY A 449 -1.63 24.88 19.64
C GLY A 449 -2.12 24.95 18.19
N GLY A 450 -2.47 26.17 17.74
CA GLY A 450 -3.11 26.37 16.44
C GLY A 450 -4.63 26.24 16.49
N LEU A 451 -5.25 25.87 15.37
CA LEU A 451 -6.71 25.80 15.22
C LEU A 451 -7.16 24.35 15.07
N PRO A 452 -8.12 23.86 15.88
CA PRO A 452 -8.72 22.55 15.68
C PRO A 452 -9.28 22.38 14.27
N TYR A 453 -8.97 21.24 13.65
CA TYR A 453 -9.50 20.86 12.36
C TYR A 453 -10.74 19.97 12.53
N SER A 454 -11.66 19.98 11.57
CA SER A 454 -12.80 19.05 11.54
C SER A 454 -12.86 18.33 10.21
N PHE A 455 -12.85 17.00 10.25
CA PHE A 455 -12.89 16.15 9.07
C PHE A 455 -13.96 15.07 9.22
N LYS A 456 -14.34 14.45 8.10
CA LYS A 456 -15.33 13.38 8.08
C LYS A 456 -14.66 12.01 7.93
N LEU A 457 -15.11 11.04 8.70
CA LEU A 457 -14.66 9.65 8.64
C LEU A 457 -15.85 8.69 8.68
N ARG A 458 -15.75 7.56 7.97
CA ARG A 458 -16.71 6.46 8.03
C ARG A 458 -16.05 5.24 8.63
N ASN A 459 -16.22 5.04 9.93
CA ASN A 459 -15.64 3.94 10.69
C ASN A 459 -16.67 3.12 11.49
N ASN A 460 -17.89 3.63 11.66
CA ASN A 460 -18.97 2.91 12.33
C ASN A 460 -19.52 1.80 11.42
N ILE A 461 -19.39 0.55 11.88
CA ILE A 461 -19.83 -0.65 11.16
C ILE A 461 -21.16 -1.11 11.75
N LEU A 462 -22.18 -1.25 10.89
CA LEU A 462 -23.49 -1.82 11.24
C LEU A 462 -23.51 -3.34 11.09
N PHE A 463 -22.73 -3.87 10.15
CA PHE A 463 -22.61 -5.30 9.89
C PHE A 463 -21.29 -5.61 9.22
N ASN A 464 -20.66 -6.73 9.61
CA ASN A 464 -19.49 -7.30 8.95
C ASN A 464 -19.64 -8.82 8.94
N GLY A 465 -19.80 -9.40 7.74
CA GLY A 465 -20.07 -10.83 7.63
C GLY A 465 -19.76 -11.40 6.26
N LYS A 466 -19.78 -12.73 6.19
CA LYS A 466 -19.59 -13.50 4.96
C LYS A 466 -20.88 -14.20 4.56
N THR A 467 -21.17 -14.23 3.26
CA THR A 467 -22.26 -15.03 2.68
C THR A 467 -21.77 -15.80 1.45
N THR A 468 -22.54 -16.79 1.01
CA THR A 468 -22.23 -17.56 -0.19
C THR A 468 -22.73 -16.83 -1.43
N VAL A 469 -21.93 -16.80 -2.48
CA VAL A 469 -22.37 -16.44 -3.83
C VAL A 469 -22.71 -17.74 -4.57
N SER A 470 -23.92 -17.84 -5.09
CA SER A 470 -24.41 -18.98 -5.86
C SER A 470 -24.88 -18.52 -7.23
N SER A 471 -24.28 -19.06 -8.29
CA SER A 471 -24.62 -18.69 -9.68
C SER A 471 -24.61 -17.17 -9.89
N GLY A 472 -23.55 -16.52 -9.44
CA GLY A 472 -23.37 -15.06 -9.54
C GLY A 472 -24.22 -14.23 -8.59
N LYS A 473 -25.12 -14.83 -7.78
CA LYS A 473 -26.09 -14.10 -6.93
C LYS A 473 -25.82 -14.32 -5.45
N PHE A 474 -26.18 -13.34 -4.64
CA PHE A 474 -26.04 -13.41 -3.19
C PHE A 474 -27.23 -12.78 -2.47
N SER A 475 -27.45 -13.21 -1.22
CA SER A 475 -28.35 -12.56 -0.28
C SER A 475 -27.80 -12.72 1.14
N PHE A 476 -27.95 -11.68 1.96
CA PHE A 476 -27.64 -11.76 3.39
C PHE A 476 -28.57 -10.88 4.20
N THR A 477 -28.77 -11.26 5.46
CA THR A 477 -29.65 -10.56 6.40
C THR A 477 -28.88 -10.20 7.66
N PHE A 478 -29.13 -9.00 8.18
CA PHE A 478 -28.58 -8.54 9.45
C PHE A 478 -29.61 -7.70 10.22
N ILE A 479 -29.34 -7.45 11.49
CA ILE A 479 -30.11 -6.52 12.31
C ILE A 479 -29.26 -5.27 12.51
N VAL A 480 -29.83 -4.09 12.25
CA VAL A 480 -29.13 -2.83 12.49
C VAL A 480 -28.93 -2.64 14.00
N PRO A 481 -27.70 -2.37 14.47
CA PRO A 481 -27.42 -2.15 15.89
C PRO A 481 -28.28 -1.04 16.50
N ARG A 482 -28.48 -1.12 17.82
CA ARG A 482 -29.28 -0.13 18.55
C ARG A 482 -28.58 1.22 18.71
N ASP A 483 -27.27 1.19 18.80
CA ASP A 483 -26.37 2.30 19.17
C ASP A 483 -25.93 3.16 17.97
N ILE A 484 -26.65 3.09 16.85
CA ILE A 484 -26.45 4.03 15.73
C ILE A 484 -26.82 5.45 16.15
N ASP A 485 -26.23 6.43 15.47
CA ASP A 485 -26.77 7.80 15.50
C ASP A 485 -28.13 7.81 14.78
N TYR A 486 -29.19 8.27 15.44
CA TYR A 486 -30.54 8.31 14.88
C TYR A 486 -30.75 9.43 13.85
N SER A 487 -29.80 10.35 13.69
CA SER A 487 -29.84 11.31 12.60
C SER A 487 -29.75 10.59 11.24
N TYR A 488 -30.48 11.10 10.26
CA TYR A 488 -30.50 10.51 8.91
C TYR A 488 -29.25 10.93 8.16
N GLY A 489 -28.58 9.95 7.56
CA GLY A 489 -27.42 10.19 6.71
C GLY A 489 -27.10 9.01 5.80
N GLN A 490 -26.15 9.22 4.89
CA GLN A 490 -25.83 8.27 3.84
C GLN A 490 -24.86 7.19 4.34
N GLY A 491 -25.34 5.95 4.42
CA GLY A 491 -24.51 4.77 4.70
C GLY A 491 -23.68 4.34 3.50
N LYS A 492 -22.95 3.24 3.64
CA LYS A 492 -22.26 2.57 2.53
C LYS A 492 -22.19 1.07 2.77
N ILE A 493 -22.40 0.27 1.75
CA ILE A 493 -22.04 -1.14 1.74
C ILE A 493 -20.77 -1.31 0.92
N SER A 494 -19.77 -2.01 1.46
CA SER A 494 -18.56 -2.42 0.76
C SER A 494 -18.56 -3.93 0.59
N TYR A 495 -18.24 -4.38 -0.62
CA TYR A 495 -18.30 -5.77 -1.03
C TYR A 495 -16.94 -6.28 -1.49
N TYR A 496 -16.63 -7.52 -1.11
CA TYR A 496 -15.48 -8.26 -1.60
C TYR A 496 -15.87 -9.70 -1.87
N ALA A 497 -16.01 -10.06 -3.14
CA ALA A 497 -16.28 -11.42 -3.59
C ALA A 497 -14.98 -12.10 -4.02
N GLU A 498 -14.82 -13.35 -3.61
CA GLU A 498 -13.66 -14.17 -3.95
C GLU A 498 -14.03 -15.62 -4.24
N ASN A 499 -13.28 -16.23 -5.14
CA ASN A 499 -13.15 -17.67 -5.31
C ASN A 499 -11.70 -18.02 -5.68
N ASN A 500 -11.43 -19.26 -6.10
CA ASN A 500 -10.06 -19.69 -6.41
C ASN A 500 -9.41 -18.96 -7.61
N ASP A 501 -10.20 -18.36 -8.50
CA ASP A 501 -9.73 -17.83 -9.79
C ASP A 501 -10.00 -16.31 -9.96
N MET A 502 -10.79 -15.72 -9.08
CA MET A 502 -11.35 -14.39 -9.28
C MET A 502 -11.61 -13.64 -7.97
N GLU A 503 -11.34 -12.34 -8.02
CA GLU A 503 -11.67 -11.38 -6.98
C GLU A 503 -12.45 -10.24 -7.63
N ILE A 504 -13.54 -9.82 -6.99
CA ILE A 504 -14.39 -8.71 -7.42
C ILE A 504 -14.71 -7.86 -6.19
N ASN A 505 -14.69 -6.54 -6.34
CA ASN A 505 -15.21 -5.64 -5.32
C ASN A 505 -16.41 -4.85 -5.84
N GLY A 506 -17.06 -4.16 -4.92
CA GLY A 506 -18.18 -3.30 -5.25
C GLY A 506 -18.56 -2.46 -4.05
N HIS A 507 -19.48 -1.53 -4.29
CA HIS A 507 -20.06 -0.76 -3.21
C HIS A 507 -21.46 -0.31 -3.59
N PHE A 508 -22.22 0.08 -2.57
CA PHE A 508 -23.52 0.70 -2.72
C PHE A 508 -23.67 1.78 -1.65
N SER A 509 -23.87 3.04 -2.07
CA SER A 509 -23.98 4.18 -1.15
C SER A 509 -25.33 4.86 -1.19
N GLU A 510 -26.26 4.41 -2.03
CA GLU A 510 -27.64 4.93 -2.06
C GLU A 510 -28.48 4.26 -0.96
N ILE A 511 -27.98 4.29 0.28
CA ILE A 511 -28.69 3.82 1.48
C ILE A 511 -28.73 4.92 2.51
N THR A 512 -29.88 5.09 3.15
CA THR A 512 -30.04 6.01 4.29
C THR A 512 -30.00 5.20 5.58
N VAL A 513 -29.24 5.67 6.57
CA VAL A 513 -29.17 5.11 7.93
C VAL A 513 -29.68 6.17 8.90
N GLY A 514 -30.57 5.77 9.81
CA GLY A 514 -31.11 6.67 10.84
C GLY A 514 -32.46 6.22 11.37
N GLY A 515 -32.95 6.91 12.39
CA GLY A 515 -34.21 6.59 13.06
C GLY A 515 -34.21 5.25 13.80
N PHE A 516 -35.37 4.92 14.36
CA PHE A 516 -35.57 3.76 15.22
C PHE A 516 -36.77 2.95 14.71
N ALA A 517 -36.60 1.63 14.57
CA ALA A 517 -37.71 0.78 14.15
C ALA A 517 -38.73 0.62 15.27
N ARG A 518 -40.02 0.57 14.93
CA ARG A 518 -41.05 0.19 15.90
C ARG A 518 -40.94 -1.32 16.12
N ILE A 519 -40.32 -1.73 17.22
CA ILE A 519 -40.10 -3.14 17.56
C ILE A 519 -41.45 -3.84 17.72
N THR A 520 -41.69 -4.92 16.97
CA THR A 520 -42.88 -5.78 17.11
C THR A 520 -42.60 -7.09 17.86
N GLU A 521 -41.33 -7.50 17.98
CA GLU A 521 -40.90 -8.69 18.73
C GLU A 521 -39.71 -8.33 19.62
N ALA A 522 -39.81 -8.60 20.92
CA ALA A 522 -38.72 -8.39 21.87
C ALA A 522 -37.86 -9.65 21.98
N ASP A 523 -36.56 -9.55 21.72
CA ASP A 523 -35.62 -10.59 22.14
C ASP A 523 -35.30 -10.40 23.62
N THR A 524 -35.56 -11.45 24.41
CA THR A 524 -35.29 -11.49 25.86
C THR A 524 -34.26 -12.55 26.22
N SER A 525 -33.70 -13.25 25.23
CA SER A 525 -32.67 -14.26 25.43
C SER A 525 -31.30 -13.57 25.45
N GLY A 526 -30.38 -14.04 26.28
CA GLY A 526 -28.98 -13.62 26.20
C GLY A 526 -28.21 -14.42 25.15
N PRO A 527 -26.99 -13.98 24.78
CA PRO A 527 -26.17 -14.69 23.82
C PRO A 527 -25.72 -16.06 24.34
N ASP A 528 -25.67 -17.04 23.45
CA ASP A 528 -25.05 -18.34 23.70
C ASP A 528 -23.53 -18.19 23.65
N ILE A 529 -22.87 -18.32 24.81
CA ILE A 529 -21.42 -18.14 24.96
C ILE A 529 -20.74 -19.50 25.20
N ARG A 530 -19.78 -19.85 24.34
CA ARG A 530 -18.88 -20.99 24.52
C ARG A 530 -17.44 -20.52 24.58
N LEU A 531 -16.76 -20.80 25.70
CA LEU A 531 -15.37 -20.40 25.94
C LEU A 531 -14.44 -21.61 25.85
N PHE A 532 -13.28 -21.38 25.25
CA PHE A 532 -12.22 -22.36 25.08
C PHE A 532 -10.85 -21.73 25.39
N ILE A 533 -9.85 -22.57 25.67
CA ILE A 533 -8.45 -22.15 25.76
C ILE A 533 -7.70 -22.71 24.56
N ASN A 534 -7.02 -21.85 23.83
CA ASN A 534 -6.27 -22.12 22.59
C ASN A 534 -7.13 -22.51 21.38
N ASP A 535 -7.91 -23.58 21.46
CA ASP A 535 -8.73 -24.10 20.37
C ASP A 535 -10.03 -24.75 20.87
N THR A 536 -10.92 -25.13 19.95
CA THR A 536 -12.22 -25.74 20.28
C THR A 536 -12.13 -27.19 20.79
N LEU A 537 -10.93 -27.77 20.83
CA LEU A 537 -10.69 -29.13 21.34
C LEU A 537 -10.30 -29.13 22.82
N PHE A 538 -9.99 -27.97 23.40
CA PHE A 538 -9.65 -27.85 24.81
C PHE A 538 -10.78 -28.36 25.71
N ARG A 539 -10.39 -29.16 26.71
CA ARG A 539 -11.29 -29.71 27.73
C ARG A 539 -10.87 -29.20 29.10
N ASN A 540 -11.85 -29.03 29.98
CA ASN A 540 -11.60 -28.62 31.35
C ASN A 540 -10.59 -29.57 32.03
N GLY A 541 -9.57 -29.00 32.68
CA GLY A 541 -8.43 -29.73 33.26
C GLY A 541 -7.29 -30.07 32.28
N GLY A 542 -7.39 -29.63 31.02
CA GLY A 542 -6.34 -29.83 30.00
C GLY A 542 -5.07 -28.99 30.25
N ILE A 543 -3.98 -29.38 29.61
CA ILE A 543 -2.70 -28.66 29.66
C ILE A 543 -2.77 -27.49 28.68
N THR A 544 -2.30 -26.32 29.12
CA THR A 544 -2.14 -25.12 28.29
C THR A 544 -0.66 -24.80 28.11
N ASP A 545 -0.32 -24.03 27.06
CA ASP A 545 1.02 -23.47 26.93
C ASP A 545 1.22 -22.25 27.85
N ARG A 546 2.39 -21.60 27.76
CA ARG A 546 2.78 -20.46 28.61
C ARG A 546 2.06 -19.16 28.26
N ASN A 547 1.41 -19.08 27.10
CA ASN A 547 0.68 -17.91 26.58
C ASN A 547 -0.70 -18.34 26.03
N PRO A 548 -1.60 -18.88 26.87
CA PRO A 548 -2.87 -19.40 26.42
C PRO A 548 -3.75 -18.30 25.81
N ARG A 549 -4.41 -18.60 24.69
CA ARG A 549 -5.38 -17.70 24.04
C ARG A 549 -6.79 -18.03 24.52
N LEU A 550 -7.52 -17.04 25.03
CA LEU A 550 -8.96 -17.20 25.23
C LEU A 550 -9.67 -17.16 23.88
N LEU A 551 -10.44 -18.21 23.56
CA LEU A 551 -11.30 -18.28 22.39
C LEU A 551 -12.75 -18.30 22.84
N ALA A 552 -13.55 -17.36 22.35
CA ALA A 552 -14.99 -17.30 22.62
C ALA A 552 -15.77 -17.45 21.31
N ILE A 553 -16.76 -18.35 21.29
CA ILE A 553 -17.79 -18.42 20.27
C ILE A 553 -19.07 -17.88 20.90
N ILE A 554 -19.58 -16.77 20.35
CA ILE A 554 -20.74 -16.06 20.87
C ILE A 554 -21.77 -15.98 19.74
N GLU A 555 -23.00 -16.38 20.02
CA GLU A 555 -24.10 -16.40 19.05
C GLU A 555 -25.36 -15.80 19.67
N ASP A 556 -26.08 -14.95 18.94
CA ASP A 556 -27.35 -14.37 19.37
C ASP A 556 -28.23 -14.11 18.14
N LYS A 557 -29.53 -14.38 18.27
CA LYS A 557 -30.50 -14.21 17.18
C LYS A 557 -30.75 -12.73 16.86
N GLY A 558 -30.64 -11.86 17.86
CA GLY A 558 -30.66 -10.41 17.77
C GLY A 558 -29.36 -9.79 17.24
N GLY A 559 -28.29 -10.58 17.15
CA GLY A 559 -26.95 -10.13 16.79
C GLY A 559 -26.11 -9.79 18.03
N ILE A 560 -24.78 -9.74 17.85
CA ILE A 560 -23.82 -9.38 18.91
C ILE A 560 -23.41 -7.92 18.70
N ASN A 561 -23.53 -7.11 19.75
CA ASN A 561 -23.06 -5.73 19.80
C ASN A 561 -21.95 -5.58 20.83
#